data_AF-A0A9V1DYR0-F1
#
_entry.id   AF-A0A9V1DYR0-F1
#
_cell.length_a   1.000
_cell.length_b   1.000
_cell.length_c   1.000
_cell.angle_alpha   90.00
_cell.angle_beta   90.00
_cell.angle_gamma   90.00
#
_symmetry.space_group_name_H-M   'P 1'
#
loop_
_entity.id
_entity.type
_entity.pdbx_description
1 polymer ?
#
loop_
_entity_poly.entity_id
_entity_poly.type
_entity_poly.pdbx_seq_one_letter_code
_entity_poly.pdbx_strand_id
1 'polypeptide(L)'
;MVALNYNAGRLGSPAGGLVGGDKIRPPMSGCKLPVGTCPDMCPAAERAQREKERRLHRFEVAPGCRGDRPRADPQRAVKEYRRPAAGKARPPPSQLRPPSVLLATVRYLAGEVAERADASSAEVASFVADRLRAVRLDLALQDAGDAEAAGVLEAALAVLLAVVARLGPDAVRGPADPVLLQAQVQEGFGSLRRCYAQGAGPHPREAVFQGLFLLYNLGSVEALHEVLQLPAALRSCPALRRALAVDSAFREGNTARLFRLLRILPYLQSCAVQCHIGRARREALARLARALSTPKGQTLSLGFMVHLLALDGPEEARDLCQAHGLPLDGQERVVFLRGRYTEKGLPPAGTCSVLVASKLGGRTLEEVVVAEEEDEGVARRKSPA
;
A
#
# COMPACT_ATOMS: atom_id res chain seq x y z
N MET A 1 0.57 -5.20 -27.11
CA MET A 1 -0.50 -4.52 -26.36
C MET A 1 -0.36 -4.96 -24.90
N VAL A 2 0.23 -4.03 -24.13
CA VAL A 2 0.88 -4.08 -22.79
C VAL A 2 0.68 -5.36 -21.96
N ALA A 3 1.62 -6.30 -22.10
CA ALA A 3 1.94 -7.26 -21.07
C ALA A 3 2.75 -6.54 -19.98
N LEU A 4 2.33 -6.63 -18.71
CA LEU A 4 3.17 -6.30 -17.57
C LEU A 4 4.29 -7.34 -17.47
N ASN A 5 5.31 -7.18 -18.32
CA ASN A 5 6.54 -7.95 -18.26
C ASN A 5 7.30 -7.57 -17.00
N TYR A 6 7.30 -8.49 -16.05
CA TYR A 6 8.30 -8.58 -14.99
C TYR A 6 9.66 -8.80 -15.63
N ASN A 7 10.42 -7.73 -15.85
CA ASN A 7 11.86 -7.81 -16.10
C ASN A 7 12.57 -7.29 -14.86
N ALA A 8 13.13 -8.22 -14.09
CA ALA A 8 14.17 -7.95 -13.11
C ALA A 8 15.38 -7.37 -13.87
N GLY A 9 15.51 -6.04 -13.82
CA GLY A 9 16.63 -5.32 -14.39
C GLY A 9 17.89 -5.62 -13.59
N ARG A 10 18.81 -6.39 -14.19
CA ARG A 10 20.21 -6.49 -13.81
C ARG A 10 20.81 -5.08 -13.70
N LEU A 11 21.25 -4.69 -12.50
CA LEU A 11 22.22 -3.59 -12.37
C LEU A 11 23.59 -4.14 -12.75
N GLY A 12 24.00 -3.85 -13.99
CA GLY A 12 25.37 -4.07 -14.44
C GLY A 12 26.31 -3.05 -13.82
N SER A 13 27.40 -3.54 -13.23
CA SER A 13 28.58 -2.75 -12.91
C SER A 13 29.21 -2.18 -14.19
N PRO A 14 29.74 -0.95 -14.16
CA PRO A 14 30.80 -0.55 -15.06
C PRO A 14 32.12 -0.40 -14.30
N ALA A 15 33.12 -1.18 -14.70
CA ALA A 15 34.52 -0.96 -14.36
C ALA A 15 35.21 -0.19 -15.50
N GLY A 16 36.00 0.83 -15.12
CA GLY A 16 37.21 1.27 -15.84
C GLY A 16 37.08 2.43 -16.83
N GLY A 17 37.71 3.58 -16.52
CA GLY A 17 37.92 4.68 -17.48
C GLY A 17 38.38 6.04 -16.91
N LEU A 18 39.54 6.06 -16.25
CA LEU A 18 40.56 7.11 -16.02
C LEU A 18 40.31 8.63 -16.30
N VAL A 19 40.63 9.41 -15.24
CA VAL A 19 41.40 10.69 -15.14
C VAL A 19 40.70 12.03 -15.42
N GLY A 20 40.65 12.89 -14.38
CA GLY A 20 40.51 14.35 -14.52
C GLY A 20 40.15 15.12 -13.23
N GLY A 21 41.16 15.52 -12.45
CA GLY A 21 41.14 16.75 -11.62
C GLY A 21 40.47 16.70 -10.25
N ASP A 22 41.26 16.44 -9.21
CA ASP A 22 40.91 16.65 -7.80
C ASP A 22 40.61 18.14 -7.50
N LYS A 23 39.34 18.45 -7.28
CA LYS A 23 38.93 19.57 -6.41
C LYS A 23 38.27 18.96 -5.19
N ILE A 24 39.07 18.79 -4.14
CA ILE A 24 38.65 18.43 -2.78
C ILE A 24 37.57 19.44 -2.37
N ARG A 25 36.30 19.01 -2.38
CA ARG A 25 35.22 19.75 -1.72
C ARG A 25 35.42 19.58 -0.22
N PRO A 26 35.43 20.66 0.59
CA PRO A 26 35.52 20.52 2.02
C PRO A 26 34.27 19.77 2.53
N PRO A 27 34.39 19.00 3.63
CA PRO A 27 33.26 18.31 4.22
C PRO A 27 32.19 19.33 4.60
N MET A 28 30.96 19.10 4.14
CA MET A 28 29.80 19.90 4.49
C MET A 28 29.62 19.85 6.00
N SER A 29 30.01 20.94 6.67
CA SER A 29 29.86 21.15 8.10
C SER A 29 28.41 20.92 8.53
N GLY A 30 28.22 20.27 9.67
CA GLY A 30 26.95 19.80 10.24
C GLY A 30 25.86 20.86 10.35
N CYS A 31 25.11 21.08 9.27
CA CYS A 31 23.87 21.85 9.30
C CYS A 31 22.78 21.01 9.98
N LYS A 32 22.58 21.23 11.28
CA LYS A 32 21.40 20.74 12.00
C LYS A 32 20.13 21.12 11.22
N LEU A 33 19.22 20.17 11.05
CA LEU A 33 17.93 20.43 10.42
C LEU A 33 17.10 21.33 11.36
N PRO A 34 16.24 22.22 10.82
CA PRO A 34 15.34 23.02 11.65
C PRO A 34 14.26 22.14 12.27
N VAL A 35 13.55 22.64 13.29
CA VAL A 35 12.28 22.07 13.74
C VAL A 35 11.14 22.92 13.18
N GLY A 36 10.15 22.29 12.54
CA GLY A 36 8.98 23.00 12.00
C GLY A 36 8.13 23.66 13.08
N THR A 37 7.52 24.79 12.76
CA THR A 37 6.69 25.58 13.69
C THR A 37 5.31 25.91 13.14
N CYS A 38 4.92 25.33 12.00
CA CYS A 38 3.57 25.50 11.44
C CYS A 38 2.54 24.72 12.30
N PRO A 39 1.60 25.39 12.98
CA PRO A 39 0.62 24.69 13.84
C PRO A 39 -0.50 24.02 13.04
N ASP A 40 -0.69 24.42 11.78
CA ASP A 40 -1.80 23.98 10.93
C ASP A 40 -1.39 22.85 9.97
N MET A 41 -2.38 22.09 9.47
CA MET A 41 -2.17 21.06 8.43
C MET A 41 -1.67 21.62 7.09
N CYS A 42 -1.85 22.92 6.85
CA CYS A 42 -1.33 23.67 5.70
C CYS A 42 -0.88 25.06 6.16
N PRO A 43 0.34 25.53 5.84
CA PRO A 43 0.78 26.87 6.23
C PRO A 43 -0.14 27.99 5.70
N ALA A 44 -0.40 29.02 6.51
CA ALA A 44 -1.28 30.13 6.14
C ALA A 44 -0.89 30.83 4.82
N ALA A 45 0.42 31.01 4.60
CA ALA A 45 0.94 31.57 3.36
C ALA A 45 0.63 30.69 2.13
N GLU A 46 0.66 29.37 2.29
CA GLU A 46 0.29 28.45 1.21
C GLU A 46 -1.21 28.48 0.94
N ARG A 47 -2.06 28.52 1.99
CA ARG A 47 -3.51 28.66 1.83
C ARG A 47 -3.86 29.92 1.03
N ALA A 48 -3.33 31.07 1.44
CA ALA A 48 -3.56 32.35 0.74
C ALA A 48 -3.07 32.33 -0.71
N GLN A 49 -1.92 31.69 -0.97
CA GLN A 49 -1.41 31.54 -2.34
C GLN A 49 -2.33 30.65 -3.18
N ARG A 50 -2.82 29.53 -2.65
CA ARG A 50 -3.71 28.61 -3.39
C ARG A 50 -5.10 29.18 -3.61
N GLU A 51 -5.60 30.03 -2.72
CA GLU A 51 -6.80 30.85 -2.94
C GLU A 51 -6.60 31.81 -4.12
N LYS A 52 -5.50 32.57 -4.13
CA LYS A 52 -5.16 33.51 -5.21
C LYS A 52 -5.01 32.83 -6.57
N GLU A 53 -4.35 31.66 -6.59
CA GLU A 53 -4.10 30.87 -7.79
C GLU A 53 -5.32 30.01 -8.20
N ARG A 54 -6.39 29.97 -7.40
CA ARG A 54 -7.58 29.12 -7.58
C ARG A 54 -7.22 27.62 -7.72
N ARG A 55 -6.26 27.14 -6.92
CA ARG A 55 -5.78 25.75 -6.91
C ARG A 55 -6.17 24.96 -5.66
N LEU A 56 -7.25 25.36 -4.99
CA LEU A 56 -7.78 24.60 -3.85
C LEU A 56 -8.52 23.36 -4.34
N HIS A 57 -8.22 22.21 -3.74
CA HIS A 57 -9.01 21.02 -3.98
C HIS A 57 -10.39 21.16 -3.31
N ARG A 58 -11.42 20.50 -3.85
CA ARG A 58 -12.78 20.53 -3.27
C ARG A 58 -12.83 20.08 -1.80
N PHE A 59 -11.86 19.26 -1.38
CA PHE A 59 -11.73 18.76 -0.01
C PHE A 59 -11.20 19.81 0.96
N GLU A 60 -10.69 20.93 0.46
CA GLU A 60 -10.04 21.99 1.23
C GLU A 60 -10.86 23.29 1.24
N VAL A 61 -11.93 23.37 0.44
CA VAL A 61 -12.78 24.57 0.32
C VAL A 61 -13.83 24.61 1.43
N ALA A 62 -14.00 25.78 2.04
CA ALA A 62 -15.02 26.03 3.07
C ALA A 62 -16.44 25.72 2.57
N PRO A 63 -17.34 25.17 3.43
CA PRO A 63 -18.74 24.95 3.06
C PRO A 63 -19.38 26.23 2.51
N GLY A 64 -20.14 26.12 1.41
CA GLY A 64 -20.78 27.27 0.76
C GLY A 64 -19.87 28.15 -0.10
N CYS A 65 -18.55 27.95 -0.09
CA CYS A 65 -17.59 28.75 -0.88
C CYS A 65 -17.11 28.07 -2.17
N ARG A 66 -17.90 27.17 -2.78
CA ARG A 66 -17.50 26.40 -3.98
C ARG A 66 -17.65 27.17 -5.31
N GLY A 67 -17.93 28.48 -5.27
CA GLY A 67 -18.09 29.34 -6.45
C GLY A 67 -16.78 29.94 -6.96
N ASP A 68 -16.87 31.04 -7.73
CA ASP A 68 -15.73 31.68 -8.44
C ASP A 68 -14.57 32.15 -7.55
N ARG A 69 -14.80 32.27 -6.24
CA ARG A 69 -13.80 32.68 -5.24
C ARG A 69 -13.72 31.63 -4.12
N PRO A 70 -13.11 30.46 -4.38
CA PRO A 70 -12.97 29.42 -3.38
C PRO A 70 -12.08 29.91 -2.25
N ARG A 71 -12.57 29.77 -1.02
CA ARG A 71 -11.81 30.07 0.21
C ARG A 71 -11.36 28.77 0.86
N ALA A 72 -10.09 28.75 1.26
CA ALA A 72 -9.51 27.65 2.00
C ALA A 72 -10.14 27.61 3.39
N ASP A 73 -10.59 26.43 3.79
CA ASP A 73 -10.95 26.16 5.16
C ASP A 73 -9.67 25.83 5.95
N PRO A 74 -9.27 26.63 6.96
CA PRO A 74 -8.06 26.37 7.74
C PRO A 74 -8.06 25.00 8.43
N GLN A 75 -9.24 24.44 8.73
CA GLN A 75 -9.38 23.13 9.37
C GLN A 75 -9.36 21.96 8.38
N ARG A 76 -9.44 22.21 7.06
CA ARG A 76 -9.49 21.16 6.02
C ARG A 76 -8.36 21.23 5.01
N ALA A 77 -7.73 22.40 4.84
CA ALA A 77 -6.63 22.59 3.91
C ALA A 77 -5.39 21.82 4.39
N VAL A 78 -4.84 20.98 3.52
CA VAL A 78 -3.63 20.21 3.80
C VAL A 78 -2.53 20.62 2.84
N LYS A 79 -1.30 20.75 3.35
CA LYS A 79 -0.14 21.15 2.56
C LYS A 79 0.01 20.30 1.29
N GLU A 80 0.08 20.94 0.13
CA GLU A 80 0.28 20.28 -1.17
C GLU A 80 1.75 19.87 -1.35
N TYR A 81 1.99 18.72 -1.97
CA TYR A 81 3.37 18.32 -2.27
C TYR A 81 3.98 19.23 -3.34
N ARG A 82 5.16 19.79 -3.04
CA ARG A 82 5.97 20.55 -3.98
C ARG A 82 7.30 19.86 -4.17
N ARG A 83 7.62 19.50 -5.42
CA ARG A 83 8.91 18.89 -5.76
C ARG A 83 10.05 19.78 -5.27
N PRO A 84 11.02 19.25 -4.50
CA PRO A 84 12.24 19.97 -4.20
C PRO A 84 12.96 20.31 -5.51
N ALA A 85 13.33 21.57 -5.68
CA ALA A 85 14.11 22.03 -6.84
C ALA A 85 15.57 22.24 -6.40
N ALA A 86 16.51 21.74 -7.20
CA ALA A 86 17.93 21.94 -6.96
C ALA A 86 18.26 23.44 -6.87
N GLY A 87 19.03 23.83 -5.86
CA GLY A 87 19.41 25.22 -5.62
C GLY A 87 18.35 26.11 -4.96
N LYS A 88 17.12 25.61 -4.72
CA LYS A 88 16.13 26.37 -3.95
C LYS A 88 16.46 26.32 -2.46
N ALA A 89 16.37 27.47 -1.79
CA ALA A 89 16.53 27.54 -0.35
C ALA A 89 15.53 26.62 0.38
N ARG A 90 15.96 26.02 1.49
CA ARG A 90 15.08 25.23 2.37
C ARG A 90 13.91 26.10 2.85
N PRO A 91 12.70 25.53 2.99
CA PRO A 91 11.58 26.27 3.55
C PRO A 91 11.90 26.72 4.99
N PRO A 92 11.44 27.92 5.41
CA PRO A 92 11.60 28.36 6.79
C PRO A 92 10.78 27.47 7.75
N PRO A 93 11.13 27.43 9.06
CA PRO A 93 10.40 26.66 10.07
C PRO A 93 8.88 26.88 10.07
N SER A 94 8.41 28.11 9.83
CA SER A 94 6.99 28.46 9.76
C SER A 94 6.24 27.81 8.58
N GLN A 95 6.95 27.25 7.61
CA GLN A 95 6.38 26.49 6.49
C GLN A 95 6.53 24.97 6.67
N LEU A 96 7.18 24.51 7.74
CA LEU A 96 7.33 23.09 8.08
C LEU A 96 6.40 22.74 9.24
N ARG A 97 5.65 21.65 9.11
CA ARG A 97 4.78 21.13 10.16
C ARG A 97 5.60 20.25 11.10
N PRO A 98 5.57 20.48 12.43
CA PRO A 98 6.27 19.61 13.38
C PRO A 98 5.66 18.20 13.40
N PRO A 99 6.39 17.19 13.92
CA PRO A 99 5.93 15.79 13.92
C PRO A 99 4.52 15.56 14.48
N SER A 100 4.15 16.26 15.56
CA SER A 100 2.80 16.19 16.14
C SER A 100 1.70 16.62 15.18
N VAL A 101 1.91 17.72 14.44
CA VAL A 101 0.97 18.23 13.42
C VAL A 101 0.97 17.31 12.20
N LEU A 102 2.11 16.73 11.82
CA LEU A 102 2.18 15.75 10.75
C LEU A 102 1.35 14.50 11.07
N LEU A 103 1.46 13.95 12.28
CA LEU A 103 0.67 12.81 12.71
C LEU A 103 -0.83 13.14 12.74
N ALA A 104 -1.22 14.31 13.28
CA ALA A 104 -2.60 14.78 13.27
C ALA A 104 -3.13 14.95 11.83
N THR A 105 -2.29 15.43 10.91
CA THR A 105 -2.64 15.54 9.48
C THR A 105 -2.93 14.17 8.86
N VAL A 106 -2.08 13.17 9.15
CA VAL A 106 -2.29 11.80 8.65
C VAL A 106 -3.59 11.22 9.19
N ARG A 107 -3.89 11.44 10.48
CA ARG A 107 -5.15 11.03 11.11
C ARG A 107 -6.37 11.68 10.44
N TYR A 108 -6.34 12.99 10.20
CA TYR A 108 -7.38 13.69 9.45
C TYR A 108 -7.57 13.11 8.04
N LEU A 109 -6.47 12.84 7.32
CA LEU A 109 -6.56 12.21 5.99
C LEU A 109 -7.20 10.81 6.05
N ALA A 110 -6.95 10.07 7.14
CA ALA A 110 -7.50 8.73 7.36
C ALA A 110 -8.99 8.75 7.76
N GLY A 111 -9.36 9.57 8.74
CA GLY A 111 -10.72 9.60 9.30
C GLY A 111 -11.72 10.39 8.46
N GLU A 112 -11.30 11.51 7.88
CA GLU A 112 -12.21 12.44 7.19
C GLU A 112 -12.13 12.31 5.68
N VAL A 113 -10.92 12.32 5.10
CA VAL A 113 -10.78 12.39 3.64
C VAL A 113 -10.91 11.01 2.99
N ALA A 114 -10.32 9.97 3.58
CA ALA A 114 -10.36 8.62 3.02
C ALA A 114 -11.76 7.99 3.09
N GLU A 115 -12.62 8.47 3.99
CA GLU A 115 -14.00 7.98 4.21
C GLU A 115 -15.07 8.80 3.46
N ARG A 116 -14.67 9.75 2.59
CA ARG A 116 -15.63 10.55 1.81
C ARG A 116 -16.41 9.71 0.80
N ALA A 117 -17.73 9.65 0.99
CA ALA A 117 -18.65 9.00 0.05
C ALA A 117 -19.02 9.88 -1.16
N ASP A 118 -18.78 11.20 -1.11
CA ASP A 118 -19.10 12.15 -2.18
C ASP A 118 -17.98 12.30 -3.24
N ALA A 119 -17.01 11.38 -3.23
CA ALA A 119 -15.91 11.34 -4.17
C ALA A 119 -15.57 9.92 -4.60
N SER A 120 -14.97 9.78 -5.78
CA SER A 120 -14.48 8.48 -6.24
C SER A 120 -13.24 8.05 -5.46
N SER A 121 -13.02 6.74 -5.28
CA SER A 121 -11.80 6.20 -4.69
C SER A 121 -10.53 6.71 -5.39
N ALA A 122 -10.59 6.92 -6.71
CA ALA A 122 -9.49 7.45 -7.51
C ALA A 122 -9.12 8.88 -7.13
N GLU A 123 -10.11 9.74 -6.93
CA GLU A 123 -9.87 11.10 -6.49
C GLU A 123 -9.36 11.16 -5.05
N VAL A 124 -9.97 10.38 -4.15
CA VAL A 124 -9.53 10.27 -2.76
C VAL A 124 -8.07 9.81 -2.69
N ALA A 125 -7.72 8.72 -3.38
CA ALA A 125 -6.36 8.21 -3.38
C ALA A 125 -5.36 9.19 -3.98
N SER A 126 -5.71 9.89 -5.07
CA SER A 126 -4.85 10.89 -5.70
C SER A 126 -4.56 12.06 -4.74
N PHE A 127 -5.60 12.60 -4.10
CA PHE A 127 -5.46 13.67 -3.12
C PHE A 127 -4.66 13.22 -1.89
N VAL A 128 -5.06 12.10 -1.27
CA VAL A 128 -4.40 11.58 -0.06
C VAL A 128 -2.93 11.27 -0.33
N ALA A 129 -2.61 10.61 -1.44
CA ALA A 129 -1.25 10.29 -1.81
C ALA A 129 -0.38 11.55 -1.95
N ASP A 130 -0.86 12.58 -2.65
CA ASP A 130 -0.15 13.86 -2.76
C ASP A 130 0.13 14.48 -1.37
N ARG A 131 -0.91 14.58 -0.52
CA ARG A 131 -0.77 15.19 0.81
C ARG A 131 0.15 14.37 1.72
N LEU A 132 0.15 13.04 1.62
CA LEU A 132 1.09 12.16 2.34
C LEU A 132 2.53 12.28 1.83
N ARG A 133 2.77 12.62 0.55
CA ARG A 133 4.12 12.99 0.08
C ARG A 133 4.58 14.30 0.73
N ALA A 134 3.69 15.28 0.86
CA ALA A 134 4.02 16.53 1.54
C ALA A 134 4.35 16.30 3.02
N VAL A 135 3.62 15.40 3.70
CA VAL A 135 3.91 14.97 5.08
C VAL A 135 5.32 14.37 5.18
N ARG A 136 5.65 13.39 4.32
CA ARG A 136 6.97 12.75 4.31
C ARG A 136 8.09 13.74 3.97
N LEU A 137 7.84 14.68 3.06
CA LEU A 137 8.81 15.71 2.71
C LEU A 137 9.08 16.66 3.87
N ASP A 138 8.04 17.12 4.57
CA ASP A 138 8.22 17.98 5.75
C ASP A 138 9.03 17.27 6.83
N LEU A 139 8.73 15.99 7.08
CA LEU A 139 9.46 15.16 8.04
C LEU A 139 10.94 15.02 7.67
N ALA A 140 11.25 14.78 6.38
CA ALA A 140 12.63 14.65 5.90
C ALA A 140 13.44 15.95 5.90
N LEU A 141 12.77 17.11 5.99
CA LEU A 141 13.40 18.44 5.97
C LEU A 141 13.64 19.02 7.36
N GLN A 142 13.26 18.31 8.42
CA GLN A 142 13.37 18.77 9.80
C GLN A 142 14.06 17.75 10.70
N ASP A 143 14.57 18.22 11.84
CA ASP A 143 15.10 17.35 12.90
C ASP A 143 13.90 16.82 13.71
N ALA A 144 13.65 15.51 13.61
CA ALA A 144 12.56 14.84 14.31
C ALA A 144 13.13 13.63 15.06
N GLY A 145 12.65 13.38 16.27
CA GLY A 145 13.09 12.21 17.02
C GLY A 145 12.74 10.91 16.29
N ASP A 146 13.62 9.90 16.34
CA ASP A 146 13.47 8.65 15.59
C ASP A 146 12.10 7.98 15.79
N ALA A 147 11.60 7.97 17.03
CA ALA A 147 10.30 7.39 17.37
C ALA A 147 9.13 8.18 16.78
N GLU A 148 9.18 9.51 16.81
CA GLU A 148 8.14 10.36 16.21
C GLU A 148 8.14 10.24 14.69
N ALA A 149 9.33 10.20 14.09
CA ALA A 149 9.50 10.01 12.65
C ALA A 149 8.95 8.65 12.21
N ALA A 150 9.28 7.57 12.93
CA ALA A 150 8.73 6.25 12.68
C ALA A 150 7.19 6.26 12.76
N GLY A 151 6.60 6.80 13.84
CA GLY A 151 5.16 6.85 14.01
C GLY A 151 4.42 7.61 12.90
N VAL A 152 4.97 8.73 12.43
CA VAL A 152 4.41 9.49 11.28
C VAL A 152 4.52 8.68 9.98
N LEU A 153 5.68 8.06 9.72
CA LEU A 153 5.91 7.28 8.50
C LEU A 153 5.05 6.01 8.45
N GLU A 154 4.93 5.30 9.57
CA GLU A 154 4.05 4.15 9.76
C GLU A 154 2.60 4.54 9.46
N ALA A 155 2.09 5.59 10.10
CA ALA A 155 0.72 6.05 9.91
C ALA A 155 0.48 6.46 8.45
N ALA A 156 1.39 7.24 7.86
CA ALA A 156 1.27 7.69 6.48
C ALA A 156 1.25 6.52 5.49
N LEU A 157 2.14 5.53 5.69
CA LEU A 157 2.20 4.36 4.83
C LEU A 157 0.97 3.46 4.98
N ALA A 158 0.43 3.32 6.20
CA ALA A 158 -0.80 2.57 6.43
C ALA A 158 -2.01 3.19 5.69
N VAL A 159 -2.17 4.51 5.78
CA VAL A 159 -3.22 5.22 5.03
C VAL A 159 -3.02 5.07 3.53
N LEU A 160 -1.78 5.24 3.03
CA LEU A 160 -1.48 5.10 1.61
C LEU A 160 -1.81 3.70 1.09
N LEU A 161 -1.42 2.65 1.81
CA LEU A 161 -1.75 1.26 1.44
C LEU A 161 -3.26 1.05 1.37
N ALA A 162 -4.01 1.56 2.34
CA ALA A 162 -5.46 1.39 2.38
C ALA A 162 -6.18 2.12 1.24
N VAL A 163 -5.83 3.38 0.96
CA VAL A 163 -6.48 4.12 -0.15
C VAL A 163 -6.10 3.54 -1.52
N VAL A 164 -4.87 3.04 -1.69
CA VAL A 164 -4.45 2.35 -2.92
C VAL A 164 -5.20 1.02 -3.08
N ALA A 165 -5.41 0.26 -2.00
CA ALA A 165 -6.19 -0.97 -2.02
C ALA A 165 -7.66 -0.75 -2.41
N ARG A 166 -8.25 0.40 -2.04
CA ARG A 166 -9.63 0.80 -2.38
C ARG A 166 -9.83 1.24 -3.83
N LEU A 167 -8.77 1.49 -4.60
CA LEU A 167 -8.88 1.91 -6.00
C LEU A 167 -9.53 0.86 -6.89
N GLY A 168 -9.48 -0.40 -6.45
CA GLY A 168 -9.92 -1.51 -7.26
C GLY A 168 -9.17 -1.58 -8.60
N PRO A 169 -9.57 -2.52 -9.45
CA PRO A 169 -8.90 -2.78 -10.72
C PRO A 169 -9.28 -1.83 -11.87
N ASP A 170 -10.40 -1.10 -11.77
CA ASP A 170 -10.86 -0.15 -12.81
C ASP A 170 -10.15 1.21 -12.77
N ALA A 171 -9.16 1.36 -11.88
CA ALA A 171 -8.38 2.58 -11.69
C ALA A 171 -7.62 3.07 -12.95
N VAL A 172 -7.48 2.23 -13.98
CA VAL A 172 -6.75 2.54 -15.23
C VAL A 172 -7.36 3.73 -16.00
N ARG A 173 -8.61 4.11 -15.72
CA ARG A 173 -9.29 5.25 -16.39
C ARG A 173 -9.56 6.44 -15.46
N GLY A 174 -8.99 6.44 -14.24
CA GLY A 174 -9.23 7.47 -13.23
C GLY A 174 -8.11 8.54 -13.15
N PRO A 175 -8.31 9.59 -12.34
CA PRO A 175 -7.29 10.63 -12.06
C PRO A 175 -6.10 10.12 -11.25
N ALA A 176 -6.15 8.87 -10.75
CA ALA A 176 -5.05 8.25 -10.03
C ALA A 176 -4.18 7.44 -10.99
N ASP A 177 -2.91 7.81 -11.13
CA ASP A 177 -1.92 7.01 -11.86
C ASP A 177 -1.44 5.82 -10.98
N PRO A 178 -1.77 4.56 -11.33
CA PRO A 178 -1.42 3.40 -10.51
C PRO A 178 0.10 3.20 -10.39
N VAL A 179 0.87 3.54 -11.42
CA VAL A 179 2.33 3.42 -11.43
C VAL A 179 2.94 4.42 -10.45
N LEU A 180 2.45 5.67 -10.48
CA LEU A 180 2.87 6.70 -9.55
C LEU A 180 2.53 6.34 -8.11
N LEU A 181 1.33 5.81 -7.85
CA LEU A 181 0.92 5.38 -6.51
C LEU A 181 1.77 4.21 -6.00
N GLN A 182 2.05 3.22 -6.84
CA GLN A 182 2.96 2.13 -6.50
C GLN A 182 4.36 2.66 -6.15
N ALA A 183 4.90 3.59 -6.94
CA ALA A 183 6.19 4.22 -6.65
C ALA A 183 6.17 4.92 -5.28
N GLN A 184 5.09 5.63 -4.95
CA GLN A 184 4.96 6.30 -3.65
C GLN A 184 4.90 5.34 -2.47
N VAL A 185 4.24 4.19 -2.62
CA VAL A 185 4.21 3.12 -1.60
C VAL A 185 5.64 2.58 -1.38
N GLN A 186 6.36 2.29 -2.46
CA GLN A 186 7.75 1.80 -2.39
C GLN A 186 8.70 2.83 -1.76
N GLU A 187 8.57 4.11 -2.13
CA GLU A 187 9.29 5.22 -1.49
C GLU A 187 8.96 5.31 0.01
N GLY A 188 7.71 5.01 0.39
CA GLY A 188 7.24 4.96 1.77
C GLY A 188 7.95 3.85 2.56
N PHE A 189 7.93 2.62 2.05
CA PHE A 189 8.67 1.51 2.64
C PHE A 189 10.16 1.80 2.77
N GLY A 190 10.79 2.34 1.72
CA GLY A 190 12.21 2.69 1.76
C GLY A 190 12.53 3.75 2.81
N SER A 191 11.67 4.75 2.98
CA SER A 191 11.85 5.79 4.00
C SER A 191 11.70 5.24 5.41
N LEU A 192 10.67 4.43 5.66
CA LEU A 192 10.41 3.82 6.96
C LEU A 192 11.52 2.84 7.36
N ARG A 193 11.98 2.01 6.43
CA ARG A 193 13.05 1.04 6.71
C ARG A 193 14.40 1.71 6.95
N ARG A 194 14.69 2.84 6.30
CA ARG A 194 15.86 3.66 6.67
C ARG A 194 15.72 4.27 8.06
N CYS A 195 14.52 4.70 8.43
CA CYS A 195 14.25 5.20 9.78
C CYS A 195 14.52 4.12 10.85
N TYR A 196 14.02 2.90 10.66
CA TYR A 196 14.32 1.78 11.58
C TYR A 196 15.82 1.44 11.65
N ALA A 197 16.53 1.48 10.52
CA ALA A 197 17.95 1.14 10.49
C ALA A 197 18.86 2.21 11.15
N GLN A 198 18.40 3.46 11.20
CA GLN A 198 19.17 4.59 11.76
C GLN A 198 18.80 4.87 13.22
N GLY A 199 17.57 4.55 13.61
CA GLY A 199 17.06 4.85 14.94
C GLY A 199 17.63 3.95 16.04
N ALA A 200 17.82 4.53 17.23
CA ALA A 200 18.32 3.79 18.40
C ALA A 200 17.22 3.06 19.19
N GLY A 201 15.95 3.26 18.86
CA GLY A 201 14.82 2.85 19.68
C GLY A 201 14.22 1.49 19.32
N PRO A 202 13.57 0.81 20.27
CA PRO A 202 12.62 -0.23 19.89
C PRO A 202 11.48 0.43 19.11
N HIS A 203 11.22 -0.07 17.91
CA HIS A 203 10.07 0.35 17.09
C HIS A 203 8.99 -0.75 17.19
N PRO A 204 7.94 -0.57 18.02
CA PRO A 204 7.00 -1.65 18.34
C PRO A 204 6.31 -2.24 17.10
N ARG A 205 6.07 -1.41 16.09
CA ARG A 205 5.37 -1.80 14.85
C ARG A 205 6.33 -2.20 13.73
N GLU A 206 7.64 -2.23 13.96
CA GLU A 206 8.62 -2.57 12.92
C GLU A 206 8.31 -3.93 12.28
N ALA A 207 8.09 -4.97 13.10
CA ALA A 207 7.79 -6.31 12.57
C ALA A 207 6.54 -6.33 11.68
N VAL A 208 5.52 -5.52 12.00
CA VAL A 208 4.31 -5.38 11.19
C VAL A 208 4.67 -4.76 9.84
N PHE A 209 5.36 -3.63 9.82
CA PHE A 209 5.68 -2.91 8.58
C PHE A 209 6.72 -3.62 7.71
N GLN A 210 7.67 -4.37 8.30
CA GLN A 210 8.55 -5.27 7.56
C GLN A 210 7.74 -6.42 6.92
N GLY A 211 6.70 -6.90 7.61
CA GLY A 211 5.76 -7.89 7.06
C GLY A 211 4.92 -7.32 5.91
N LEU A 212 4.43 -6.08 6.04
CA LEU A 212 3.72 -5.37 4.96
C LEU A 212 4.62 -5.17 3.74
N PHE A 213 5.90 -4.85 3.94
CA PHE A 213 6.88 -4.74 2.85
C PHE A 213 7.02 -6.06 2.09
N LEU A 214 7.12 -7.18 2.79
CA LEU A 214 7.20 -8.50 2.16
C LEU A 214 5.91 -8.84 1.40
N LEU A 215 4.75 -8.61 2.01
CA LEU A 215 3.45 -8.90 1.41
C LEU A 215 3.17 -8.03 0.17
N TYR A 216 3.59 -6.76 0.19
CA TYR A 216 3.48 -5.88 -0.97
C TYR A 216 4.42 -6.29 -2.11
N ASN A 217 5.55 -6.91 -1.79
CA ASN A 217 6.54 -7.43 -2.74
C ASN A 217 6.50 -8.97 -2.84
N LEU A 218 5.32 -9.58 -2.72
CA LEU A 218 5.16 -11.03 -2.63
C LEU A 218 5.88 -11.77 -3.75
N GLY A 219 6.65 -12.81 -3.41
CA GLY A 219 7.42 -13.59 -4.36
C GLY A 219 8.74 -12.93 -4.83
N SER A 220 9.05 -11.69 -4.47
CA SER A 220 10.37 -11.09 -4.74
C SER A 220 11.46 -11.77 -3.90
N VAL A 221 12.54 -12.16 -4.57
CA VAL A 221 13.72 -12.76 -3.92
C VAL A 221 14.46 -11.71 -3.11
N GLU A 222 14.54 -10.49 -3.62
CA GLU A 222 15.19 -9.34 -3.00
C GLU A 222 14.47 -8.97 -1.70
N ALA A 223 13.15 -8.79 -1.75
CA ALA A 223 12.36 -8.46 -0.56
C ALA A 223 12.45 -9.55 0.52
N LEU A 224 12.40 -10.83 0.12
CA LEU A 224 12.62 -11.93 1.05
C LEU A 224 14.01 -11.88 1.68
N HIS A 225 15.05 -11.72 0.85
CA HIS A 225 16.42 -11.69 1.32
C HIS A 225 16.61 -10.60 2.39
N GLU A 226 16.13 -9.40 2.10
CA GLU A 226 16.22 -8.28 3.05
C GLU A 226 15.47 -8.56 4.36
N VAL A 227 14.29 -9.19 4.31
CA VAL A 227 13.55 -9.59 5.51
C VAL A 227 14.28 -10.68 6.29
N LEU A 228 14.96 -11.61 5.62
CA LEU A 228 15.71 -12.68 6.28
C LEU A 228 16.98 -12.17 6.97
N GLN A 229 17.53 -11.03 6.55
CA GLN A 229 18.65 -10.36 7.23
C GLN A 229 18.24 -9.64 8.52
N LEU A 230 16.93 -9.47 8.78
CA LEU A 230 16.46 -8.84 10.02
C LEU A 230 16.84 -9.69 11.26
N PRO A 231 17.03 -9.04 12.43
CA PRO A 231 17.24 -9.72 13.70
C PRO A 231 16.23 -10.85 13.95
N ALA A 232 16.70 -11.96 14.54
CA ALA A 232 15.87 -13.13 14.81
C ALA A 232 14.64 -12.81 15.67
N ALA A 233 14.76 -11.86 16.61
CA ALA A 233 13.66 -11.37 17.42
C ALA A 233 12.52 -10.82 16.56
N LEU A 234 12.81 -9.91 15.62
CA LEU A 234 11.81 -9.37 14.68
C LEU A 234 11.20 -10.45 13.80
N ARG A 235 12.03 -11.36 13.26
CA ARG A 235 11.56 -12.48 12.42
C ARG A 235 10.66 -13.47 13.18
N SER A 236 10.80 -13.54 14.51
CA SER A 236 9.98 -14.39 15.36
C SER A 236 8.62 -13.78 15.70
N CYS A 237 8.44 -12.46 15.51
CA CYS A 237 7.18 -11.78 15.78
C CYS A 237 6.02 -12.34 14.93
N PRO A 238 4.80 -12.47 15.50
CA PRO A 238 3.67 -13.08 14.81
C PRO A 238 3.35 -12.44 13.44
N ALA A 239 3.40 -11.11 13.35
CA ALA A 239 3.10 -10.39 12.11
C ALA A 239 4.06 -10.77 10.98
N LEU A 240 5.37 -10.82 11.25
CA LEU A 240 6.38 -11.15 10.24
C LEU A 240 6.39 -12.65 9.90
N ARG A 241 6.16 -13.52 10.89
CA ARG A 241 5.97 -14.97 10.65
C ARG A 241 4.78 -15.25 9.74
N ARG A 242 3.65 -14.55 9.92
CA ARG A 242 2.49 -14.66 9.03
C ARG A 242 2.84 -14.24 7.61
N ALA A 243 3.53 -13.11 7.43
CA ALA A 243 3.97 -12.64 6.11
C ALA A 243 4.90 -13.66 5.42
N LEU A 244 5.90 -14.20 6.13
CA LEU A 244 6.80 -15.24 5.62
C LEU A 244 6.05 -16.52 5.22
N ALA A 245 5.03 -16.94 5.99
CA ALA A 245 4.23 -18.11 5.67
C ALA A 245 3.37 -17.91 4.41
N VAL A 246 2.82 -16.70 4.22
CA VAL A 246 2.07 -16.34 2.99
C VAL A 246 3.01 -16.39 1.78
N ASP A 247 4.21 -15.82 1.91
CA ASP A 247 5.18 -15.76 0.82
C ASP A 247 5.75 -17.15 0.47
N SER A 248 6.02 -18.00 1.47
CA SER A 248 6.36 -19.41 1.24
C SER A 248 5.24 -20.14 0.48
N ALA A 249 3.97 -20.00 0.91
CA ALA A 249 2.84 -20.65 0.24
C ALA A 249 2.65 -20.15 -1.21
N PHE A 250 2.90 -18.87 -1.47
CA PHE A 250 2.85 -18.28 -2.80
C PHE A 250 3.95 -18.85 -3.71
N ARG A 251 5.21 -18.87 -3.24
CA ARG A 251 6.35 -19.42 -4.00
C ARG A 251 6.24 -20.92 -4.26
N GLU A 252 5.71 -21.68 -3.31
CA GLU A 252 5.45 -23.12 -3.46
C GLU A 252 4.31 -23.42 -4.45
N GLY A 253 3.53 -22.42 -4.87
CA GLY A 253 2.31 -22.63 -5.65
C GLY A 253 1.22 -23.39 -4.86
N ASN A 254 1.29 -23.38 -3.53
CA ASN A 254 0.35 -24.08 -2.66
C ASN A 254 -0.92 -23.24 -2.48
N THR A 255 -1.80 -23.29 -3.49
CA THR A 255 -3.05 -22.54 -3.56
C THR A 255 -3.89 -22.66 -2.28
N ALA A 256 -4.13 -23.89 -1.80
CA ALA A 256 -4.98 -24.11 -0.64
C ALA A 256 -4.40 -23.46 0.63
N ARG A 257 -3.09 -23.63 0.87
CA ARG A 257 -2.40 -22.99 1.99
C ARG A 257 -2.41 -21.47 1.86
N LEU A 258 -2.12 -20.94 0.67
CA LEU A 258 -2.09 -19.51 0.40
C LEU A 258 -3.44 -18.87 0.72
N PHE A 259 -4.54 -19.30 0.09
CA PHE A 259 -5.86 -18.68 0.32
C PHE A 259 -6.42 -18.94 1.72
N ARG A 260 -5.99 -20.01 2.41
CA ARG A 260 -6.29 -20.19 3.84
C ARG A 260 -5.59 -19.12 4.70
N LEU A 261 -4.31 -18.85 4.44
CA LEU A 261 -3.56 -17.81 5.15
C LEU A 261 -4.09 -16.41 4.82
N LEU A 262 -4.41 -16.13 3.56
CA LEU A 262 -4.94 -14.83 3.13
C LEU A 262 -6.26 -14.49 3.83
N ARG A 263 -7.13 -15.47 4.10
CA ARG A 263 -8.40 -15.24 4.84
C ARG A 263 -8.20 -14.68 6.24
N ILE A 264 -7.17 -15.12 6.95
CA ILE A 264 -6.93 -14.75 8.35
C ILE A 264 -5.99 -13.55 8.52
N LEU A 265 -5.46 -12.98 7.42
CA LEU A 265 -4.65 -11.77 7.51
C LEU A 265 -5.47 -10.59 8.04
N PRO A 266 -4.91 -9.71 8.90
CA PRO A 266 -5.56 -8.46 9.27
C PRO A 266 -5.70 -7.52 8.06
N TYR A 267 -6.49 -6.46 8.23
CA TYR A 267 -6.87 -5.57 7.13
C TYR A 267 -5.66 -4.98 6.40
N LEU A 268 -4.69 -4.41 7.12
CA LEU A 268 -3.56 -3.72 6.49
C LEU A 268 -2.65 -4.68 5.70
N GLN A 269 -2.39 -5.87 6.24
CA GLN A 269 -1.68 -6.96 5.57
C GLN A 269 -2.45 -7.43 4.32
N SER A 270 -3.78 -7.39 4.37
CA SER A 270 -4.64 -7.72 3.25
C SER A 270 -4.61 -6.65 2.16
N CYS A 271 -4.57 -5.36 2.52
CA CYS A 271 -4.33 -4.26 1.58
C CYS A 271 -2.97 -4.42 0.88
N ALA A 272 -1.91 -4.77 1.63
CA ALA A 272 -0.57 -4.94 1.07
C ALA A 272 -0.52 -6.06 0.02
N VAL A 273 -1.16 -7.20 0.28
CA VAL A 273 -1.09 -8.38 -0.61
C VAL A 273 -2.10 -8.36 -1.76
N GLN A 274 -3.08 -7.45 -1.75
CA GLN A 274 -4.21 -7.43 -2.68
C GLN A 274 -3.79 -7.42 -4.16
N CYS A 275 -2.74 -6.68 -4.51
CA CYS A 275 -2.24 -6.59 -5.89
C CYS A 275 -1.76 -7.94 -6.46
N HIS A 276 -1.49 -8.93 -5.61
CA HIS A 276 -1.03 -10.27 -6.01
C HIS A 276 -2.17 -11.29 -6.14
N ILE A 277 -3.36 -11.00 -5.60
CA ILE A 277 -4.48 -11.96 -5.53
C ILE A 277 -4.93 -12.41 -6.94
N GLY A 278 -5.10 -11.47 -7.87
CA GLY A 278 -5.52 -11.79 -9.24
C GLY A 278 -4.53 -12.73 -9.95
N ARG A 279 -3.23 -12.47 -9.78
CA ARG A 279 -2.16 -13.35 -10.29
C ARG A 279 -2.20 -14.73 -9.63
N ALA A 280 -2.34 -14.79 -8.30
CA ALA A 280 -2.42 -16.06 -7.58
C ALA A 280 -3.61 -16.92 -8.03
N ARG A 281 -4.78 -16.30 -8.24
CA ARG A 281 -5.99 -16.97 -8.75
C ARG A 281 -5.79 -17.51 -10.16
N ARG A 282 -5.18 -16.72 -11.06
CA ARG A 282 -4.81 -17.15 -12.42
C ARG A 282 -3.88 -18.35 -12.39
N GLU A 283 -2.77 -18.27 -11.65
CA GLU A 283 -1.79 -19.36 -11.60
C GLU A 283 -2.40 -20.63 -11.00
N ALA A 284 -3.28 -20.51 -10.01
CA ALA A 284 -4.04 -21.64 -9.47
C ALA A 284 -4.95 -22.27 -10.53
N LEU A 285 -5.67 -21.46 -11.31
CA LEU A 285 -6.52 -21.93 -12.40
C LEU A 285 -5.71 -22.63 -13.50
N ALA A 286 -4.52 -22.11 -13.83
CA ALA A 286 -3.60 -22.75 -14.77
C ALA A 286 -3.16 -24.14 -14.29
N ARG A 287 -2.85 -24.29 -12.99
CA ARG A 287 -2.48 -25.58 -12.38
C ARG A 287 -3.66 -26.57 -12.42
N LEU A 288 -4.87 -26.13 -12.07
CA LEU A 288 -6.08 -26.96 -12.18
C LEU A 288 -6.35 -27.38 -13.62
N ALA A 289 -6.24 -26.45 -14.57
CA ALA A 289 -6.42 -26.76 -15.98
C ALA A 289 -5.40 -27.79 -16.48
N ARG A 290 -4.14 -27.70 -16.06
CA ARG A 290 -3.12 -28.69 -16.42
C ARG A 290 -3.40 -30.07 -15.81
N ALA A 291 -3.92 -30.13 -14.59
CA ALA A 291 -4.18 -31.38 -13.89
C ALA A 291 -5.48 -32.07 -14.33
N LEU A 292 -6.54 -31.31 -14.65
CA LEU A 292 -7.90 -31.83 -14.81
C LEU A 292 -8.38 -31.84 -16.28
N SER A 293 -7.69 -31.17 -17.19
CA SER A 293 -8.17 -31.07 -18.58
C SER A 293 -8.01 -32.37 -19.35
N THR A 294 -9.13 -33.05 -19.57
CA THR A 294 -9.19 -34.28 -20.38
C THR A 294 -9.91 -34.03 -21.72
N PRO A 295 -9.81 -34.92 -22.72
CA PRO A 295 -10.57 -34.81 -23.97
C PRO A 295 -12.09 -34.90 -23.75
N LYS A 296 -12.54 -35.67 -22.75
CA LYS A 296 -13.96 -35.84 -22.40
C LYS A 296 -14.49 -34.71 -21.51
N GLY A 297 -13.58 -33.92 -20.92
CA GLY A 297 -13.93 -32.91 -19.94
C GLY A 297 -14.04 -33.50 -18.54
N GLN A 298 -13.54 -32.78 -17.54
CA GLN A 298 -13.79 -33.07 -16.13
C GLN A 298 -14.47 -31.87 -15.48
N THR A 299 -15.51 -32.10 -14.69
CA THR A 299 -16.25 -31.03 -14.03
C THR A 299 -15.77 -30.80 -12.60
N LEU A 300 -15.74 -29.54 -12.18
CA LEU A 300 -15.64 -29.15 -10.77
C LEU A 300 -16.78 -28.20 -10.43
N SER A 301 -17.23 -28.24 -9.17
CA SER A 301 -18.23 -27.29 -8.69
C SER A 301 -17.61 -25.88 -8.57
N LEU A 302 -18.39 -24.87 -8.95
CA LEU A 302 -18.03 -23.48 -8.72
C LEU A 302 -17.96 -23.16 -7.22
N GLY A 303 -18.76 -23.83 -6.38
CA GLY A 303 -18.63 -23.74 -4.92
C GLY A 303 -17.25 -24.16 -4.41
N PHE A 304 -16.67 -25.23 -4.97
CA PHE A 304 -15.29 -25.61 -4.69
C PHE A 304 -14.30 -24.53 -5.14
N MET A 305 -14.49 -23.94 -6.32
CA MET A 305 -13.65 -22.85 -6.81
C MET A 305 -13.71 -21.62 -5.90
N VAL A 306 -14.91 -21.23 -5.46
CA VAL A 306 -15.13 -20.14 -4.50
C VAL A 306 -14.38 -20.41 -3.20
N HIS A 307 -14.48 -21.62 -2.66
CA HIS A 307 -13.77 -22.01 -1.45
C HIS A 307 -12.25 -22.11 -1.65
N LEU A 308 -11.76 -22.67 -2.75
CA LEU A 308 -10.32 -22.83 -2.96
C LEU A 308 -9.61 -21.49 -3.19
N LEU A 309 -10.22 -20.60 -3.99
CA LEU A 309 -9.62 -19.35 -4.46
C LEU A 309 -10.09 -18.11 -3.68
N ALA A 310 -10.89 -18.32 -2.63
CA ALA A 310 -11.47 -17.27 -1.80
C ALA A 310 -12.11 -16.16 -2.64
N LEU A 311 -13.02 -16.57 -3.53
CA LEU A 311 -13.83 -15.67 -4.34
C LEU A 311 -15.02 -15.15 -3.51
N ASP A 312 -15.53 -13.99 -3.87
CA ASP A 312 -16.65 -13.33 -3.20
C ASP A 312 -17.99 -14.02 -3.49
N GLY A 313 -18.07 -14.81 -4.57
CA GLY A 313 -19.27 -15.57 -4.90
C GLY A 313 -19.17 -16.41 -6.17
N PRO A 314 -20.23 -17.15 -6.51
CA PRO A 314 -20.27 -18.01 -7.69
C PRO A 314 -20.18 -17.23 -9.00
N GLU A 315 -20.72 -16.01 -9.07
CA GLU A 315 -20.62 -15.15 -10.26
C GLU A 315 -19.15 -14.81 -10.57
N GLU A 316 -18.37 -14.38 -9.57
CA GLU A 316 -16.94 -14.12 -9.76
C GLU A 316 -16.18 -15.38 -10.21
N ALA A 317 -16.58 -16.56 -9.72
CA ALA A 317 -16.02 -17.83 -10.17
C ALA A 317 -16.34 -18.12 -11.65
N ARG A 318 -17.58 -17.84 -12.09
CA ARG A 318 -17.97 -17.97 -13.51
C ARG A 318 -17.15 -17.02 -14.37
N ASP A 319 -17.10 -15.75 -14.00
CA ASP A 319 -16.36 -14.72 -14.73
C ASP A 319 -14.88 -15.08 -14.85
N LEU A 320 -14.27 -15.52 -13.75
CA LEU A 320 -12.87 -15.96 -13.74
C LEU A 320 -12.64 -17.14 -14.68
N CYS A 321 -13.49 -18.17 -14.63
CA CYS A 321 -13.37 -19.35 -15.48
C CYS A 321 -13.59 -19.02 -16.96
N GLN A 322 -14.63 -18.25 -17.28
CA GLN A 322 -14.97 -17.85 -18.65
C GLN A 322 -13.90 -16.94 -19.25
N ALA A 323 -13.35 -16.00 -18.48
CA ALA A 323 -12.26 -15.14 -18.93
C ALA A 323 -10.99 -15.93 -19.30
N HIS A 324 -10.81 -17.13 -18.72
CA HIS A 324 -9.72 -18.04 -19.07
C HIS A 324 -10.16 -19.16 -20.04
N GLY A 325 -11.30 -19.00 -20.72
CA GLY A 325 -11.76 -19.91 -21.78
C GLY A 325 -12.32 -21.26 -21.29
N LEU A 326 -12.55 -21.42 -19.98
CA LEU A 326 -13.12 -22.65 -19.44
C LEU A 326 -14.65 -22.62 -19.59
N PRO A 327 -15.25 -23.60 -20.29
CA PRO A 327 -16.70 -23.67 -20.44
C PRO A 327 -17.38 -24.06 -19.12
N LEU A 328 -18.65 -23.69 -19.00
CA LEU A 328 -19.51 -24.04 -17.86
C LEU A 328 -20.46 -25.18 -18.26
N ASP A 329 -20.77 -26.05 -17.30
CA ASP A 329 -21.85 -27.04 -17.39
C ASP A 329 -22.98 -26.59 -16.46
N GLY A 330 -24.02 -25.99 -17.07
CA GLY A 330 -25.09 -25.33 -16.34
C GLY A 330 -24.59 -24.11 -15.55
N GLN A 331 -25.20 -23.86 -14.39
CA GLN A 331 -24.93 -22.70 -13.55
C GLN A 331 -23.93 -22.96 -12.42
N GLU A 332 -23.58 -24.22 -12.14
CA GLU A 332 -22.85 -24.58 -10.91
C GLU A 332 -21.52 -25.27 -11.13
N ARG A 333 -21.17 -25.62 -12.38
CA ARG A 333 -19.98 -26.41 -12.68
C ARG A 333 -19.15 -25.76 -13.78
N VAL A 334 -17.83 -25.81 -13.60
CA VAL A 334 -16.84 -25.50 -14.64
C VAL A 334 -16.32 -26.80 -15.24
N VAL A 335 -16.08 -26.80 -16.55
CA VAL A 335 -15.58 -27.95 -17.30
C VAL A 335 -14.13 -27.72 -17.73
N PHE A 336 -13.24 -28.59 -17.30
CA PHE A 336 -11.84 -28.62 -17.72
C PHE A 336 -11.69 -29.50 -18.95
N LEU A 337 -11.73 -28.86 -20.13
CA LEU A 337 -11.56 -29.49 -21.43
C LEU A 337 -10.16 -29.21 -21.99
N ARG A 338 -9.51 -30.25 -22.54
CA ARG A 338 -8.18 -30.14 -23.14
C ARG A 338 -8.14 -29.06 -24.23
N GLY A 339 -7.16 -28.16 -24.14
CA GLY A 339 -6.93 -27.10 -25.13
C GLY A 339 -7.86 -25.87 -25.02
N ARG A 340 -8.75 -25.80 -24.02
CA ARG A 340 -9.68 -24.67 -23.84
C ARG A 340 -9.14 -23.55 -22.96
N TYR A 341 -8.25 -23.84 -22.01
CA TYR A 341 -7.70 -22.83 -21.11
C TYR A 341 -6.84 -21.80 -21.87
N THR A 342 -7.06 -20.51 -21.60
CA THR A 342 -6.32 -19.40 -22.20
C THR A 342 -5.89 -18.38 -21.15
N GLU A 343 -4.73 -17.76 -21.36
CA GLU A 343 -4.18 -16.70 -20.49
C GLU A 343 -4.24 -15.34 -21.19
N LYS A 344 -5.40 -15.01 -21.78
CA LYS A 344 -5.57 -13.74 -22.48
C LYS A 344 -6.04 -12.64 -21.51
N GLY A 345 -5.48 -11.45 -21.64
CA GLY A 345 -5.89 -10.26 -20.88
C GLY A 345 -5.40 -10.23 -19.43
N LEU A 346 -5.89 -9.26 -18.65
CA LEU A 346 -5.76 -9.20 -17.19
C LEU A 346 -6.86 -10.06 -16.56
N PRO A 347 -6.63 -10.71 -15.40
CA PRO A 347 -7.65 -11.54 -14.79
C PRO A 347 -8.83 -10.65 -14.38
N PRO A 348 -10.07 -11.17 -14.40
CA PRO A 348 -11.22 -10.45 -13.90
C PRO A 348 -10.96 -9.92 -12.52
N ALA A 349 -11.50 -8.74 -12.38
CA ALA A 349 -11.03 -7.74 -11.49
C ALA A 349 -11.91 -7.86 -10.24
N GLY A 350 -11.66 -8.93 -9.50
CA GLY A 350 -12.45 -9.30 -8.33
C GLY A 350 -12.50 -8.21 -7.28
N THR A 351 -13.63 -8.05 -6.60
CA THR A 351 -13.81 -7.08 -5.52
C THR A 351 -12.97 -7.39 -4.28
N CYS A 352 -12.50 -8.64 -4.14
CA CYS A 352 -11.68 -9.11 -3.01
C CYS A 352 -12.31 -8.79 -1.65
N SER A 353 -13.65 -8.76 -1.57
CA SER A 353 -14.38 -8.36 -0.37
C SER A 353 -14.09 -9.29 0.81
N VAL A 354 -14.11 -10.60 0.57
CA VAL A 354 -13.78 -11.64 1.57
C VAL A 354 -12.32 -11.56 2.03
N LEU A 355 -11.42 -11.11 1.14
CA LEU A 355 -9.99 -11.06 1.43
C LEU A 355 -9.51 -9.73 1.97
N VAL A 356 -10.23 -8.63 1.76
CA VAL A 356 -9.78 -7.27 2.11
C VAL A 356 -10.92 -6.45 2.73
N ALA A 357 -11.95 -6.09 1.97
CA ALA A 357 -12.91 -5.04 2.39
C ALA A 357 -13.67 -5.40 3.68
N SER A 358 -14.14 -6.65 3.79
CA SER A 358 -14.87 -7.14 4.98
C SER A 358 -14.04 -7.07 6.28
N LYS A 359 -12.71 -7.07 6.17
CA LYS A 359 -11.78 -7.11 7.33
C LYS A 359 -11.59 -5.77 8.00
N LEU A 360 -12.06 -4.68 7.37
CA LEU A 360 -12.15 -3.39 8.05
C LEU A 360 -13.09 -3.52 9.27
N GLY A 361 -14.13 -4.35 9.17
CA GLY A 361 -14.93 -4.79 10.32
C GLY A 361 -15.72 -3.67 10.99
N GLY A 362 -16.15 -2.67 10.22
CA GLY A 362 -16.84 -1.48 10.72
C GLY A 362 -15.95 -0.44 11.41
N ARG A 363 -14.64 -0.70 11.52
CA ARG A 363 -13.67 0.27 12.03
C ARG A 363 -13.41 1.37 11.02
N THR A 364 -13.06 2.56 11.51
CA THR A 364 -12.58 3.63 10.62
C THR A 364 -11.14 3.35 10.17
N LEU A 365 -10.71 3.94 9.06
CA LEU A 365 -9.31 3.83 8.67
C LEU A 365 -8.38 4.46 9.71
N GLU A 366 -8.82 5.53 10.39
CA GLU A 366 -8.06 6.13 11.49
C GLU A 366 -7.82 5.12 12.62
N GLU A 367 -8.85 4.38 13.05
CA GLU A 367 -8.71 3.35 14.09
C GLU A 367 -7.70 2.27 13.69
N VAL A 368 -7.71 1.81 12.44
CA VAL A 368 -6.72 0.83 11.94
C VAL A 368 -5.30 1.41 11.95
N VAL A 369 -5.15 2.68 11.58
CA VAL A 369 -3.87 3.37 11.47
C VAL A 369 -3.25 3.63 12.85
N VAL A 370 -4.11 3.99 13.82
CA VAL A 370 -3.75 4.31 15.21
C VAL A 370 -3.66 3.07 16.09
N ALA A 371 -4.32 1.96 15.74
CA ALA A 371 -4.21 0.71 16.49
C ALA A 371 -2.74 0.25 16.58
N GLU A 372 -2.24 0.25 17.81
CA GLU A 372 -1.13 -0.61 18.21
C GLU A 372 -1.71 -2.03 18.20
N GLU A 373 -1.07 -2.99 17.50
CA GLU A 373 -1.55 -4.38 17.55
C GLU A 373 -1.48 -4.83 19.01
N GLU A 374 -2.62 -4.91 19.70
CA GLU A 374 -2.75 -5.69 20.92
C GLU A 374 -2.41 -7.13 20.55
N ASP A 375 -1.35 -7.64 21.16
CA ASP A 375 -0.86 -9.00 20.92
C ASP A 375 -2.00 -9.99 21.24
N GLU A 376 -2.63 -10.57 20.21
CA GLU A 376 -3.63 -11.63 20.35
C GLU A 376 -2.97 -12.94 20.86
N GLY A 377 -2.41 -12.87 22.07
CA GLY A 377 -1.68 -13.94 22.73
C GLY A 377 -2.04 -14.16 24.20
N VAL A 378 -2.83 -13.28 24.84
CA VAL A 378 -3.09 -13.34 26.30
C VAL A 378 -4.59 -13.46 26.67
N ALA A 379 -5.49 -13.67 25.71
CA ALA A 379 -6.94 -13.82 26.01
C ALA A 379 -7.44 -15.29 26.09
N ARG A 380 -6.57 -16.27 26.39
CA ARG A 380 -6.98 -17.69 26.56
C ARG A 380 -6.48 -18.39 27.82
N ARG A 381 -6.23 -17.63 28.89
CA ARG A 381 -6.00 -18.19 30.25
C ARG A 381 -6.84 -17.50 31.31
N LYS A 382 -8.16 -17.68 31.24
CA LYS A 382 -9.01 -17.71 32.44
C LYS A 382 -10.03 -18.82 32.24
N SER A 383 -9.66 -20.02 32.65
CA SER A 383 -10.63 -21.07 32.96
C SER A 383 -11.34 -20.66 34.25
N PRO A 384 -12.67 -20.79 34.36
CA PRO A 384 -13.35 -20.63 35.63
C PRO A 384 -13.03 -21.83 36.53
N ALA A 385 -12.83 -21.54 37.81
CA ALA A 385 -12.73 -22.51 38.90
C ALA A 385 -14.10 -23.13 39.21
#